data_AF-A0A5E3WLS9-F1
#
_entry.id   AF-A0A5E3WLS9-F1
#
_cell.length_a   1.000
_cell.length_b   1.000
_cell.length_c   1.000
_cell.angle_alpha   90.00
_cell.angle_beta   90.00
_cell.angle_gamma   90.00
#
_symmetry.space_group_name_H-M   'P 1'
#
loop_
_entity.id
_entity.type
_entity.pdbx_description
1 polymer ?
#
loop_
_entity_poly.entity_id
_entity_poly.type
_entity_poly.pdbx_seq_one_letter_code
_entity_poly.pdbx_strand_id
1 'polypeptide(L)'
;MMIRAGDHPLTLRLRHPSLTVEDLDFALKHLDKARVFDIDESACKQEHDPWILEPAEFSQRTFPALEEMSLYLKGAHAEQHTLLTPDIWELPAATTPLLKRLSLKAPLIFLAYCDRELELSYAVPTFPLQPNAGVQPVKLPVLEHLRVGTNANVGIGFWNHITVPSSCTVVLDLYEIDQDYPDFLSHLQAIPSRLGGTAFDALIVGLSVWDTKADADDEGATTYGDATVCWLVSDTGYENNAWTGPFRRDYRERMSVYMYDIEITEPHFVRLMAQSLTVVDAGRIEVLEIGSHLAYDAQRWSRVISPFNNLHTLYLEDMPRTPLLLSLDSATSIERQDFASIVLPALRFLWLQELDLTEESDGEIPEGPNRVQFTRMLLSRKQQGFPVHHLRIGELYMDTKLAEKSFLPRIRAIVPLVECDTIIPDKHSGNGS
;
A
#
# COMPACT_ATOMS: atom_id res chain seq x y z
N MET A 1 -31.45 -31.57 8.68
CA MET A 1 -31.35 -30.44 7.72
C MET A 1 -30.75 -30.89 6.38
N MET A 2 -29.61 -31.59 6.37
CA MET A 2 -28.99 -32.22 5.18
C MET A 2 -29.95 -32.97 4.24
N ILE A 3 -30.80 -33.87 4.78
CA ILE A 3 -31.77 -34.65 3.98
C ILE A 3 -32.77 -33.74 3.24
N ARG A 4 -33.08 -32.56 3.79
CA ARG A 4 -34.00 -31.59 3.17
C ARG A 4 -33.33 -30.75 2.08
N ALA A 5 -32.00 -30.58 2.14
CA ALA A 5 -31.27 -29.80 1.14
C ALA A 5 -31.11 -30.56 -0.19
N GLY A 6 -31.19 -31.89 -0.19
CA GLY A 6 -31.06 -32.69 -1.41
C GLY A 6 -29.72 -32.43 -2.11
N ASP A 7 -29.79 -32.03 -3.38
CA ASP A 7 -28.64 -31.69 -4.23
C ASP A 7 -28.36 -30.18 -4.30
N HIS A 8 -29.04 -29.37 -3.49
CA HIS A 8 -28.78 -27.93 -3.46
C HIS A 8 -27.41 -27.64 -2.82
N PRO A 9 -26.57 -26.79 -3.44
CA PRO A 9 -25.29 -26.41 -2.86
C PRO A 9 -25.44 -25.77 -1.48
N LEU A 10 -24.60 -26.19 -0.54
CA LEU A 10 -24.67 -25.79 0.85
C LEU A 10 -23.87 -24.51 1.13
N THR A 11 -24.33 -23.72 2.09
CA THR A 11 -23.52 -22.67 2.72
C THR A 11 -23.16 -23.15 4.12
N LEU A 12 -21.89 -23.45 4.34
CA LEU A 12 -21.35 -23.92 5.62
C LEU A 12 -20.51 -22.78 6.21
N ARG A 13 -21.01 -22.19 7.31
CA ARG A 13 -20.30 -21.13 8.05
C ARG A 13 -20.14 -21.52 9.51
N LEU A 14 -18.90 -21.67 9.93
CA LEU A 14 -18.47 -22.08 11.25
C LEU A 14 -17.86 -20.85 11.95
N ARG A 15 -18.71 -20.01 12.55
CA ARG A 15 -18.33 -18.75 13.24
C ARG A 15 -18.93 -18.60 14.63
N HIS A 16 -19.02 -19.68 15.40
CA HIS A 16 -19.70 -19.65 16.70
C HIS A 16 -18.75 -20.01 17.86
N PRO A 17 -18.83 -19.31 19.02
CA PRO A 17 -18.02 -19.59 20.19
C PRO A 17 -18.12 -21.00 20.77
N SER A 18 -19.20 -21.72 20.46
CA SER A 18 -19.46 -23.07 20.96
C SER A 18 -19.24 -24.18 19.93
N LEU A 19 -18.51 -23.91 18.84
CA LEU A 19 -18.20 -24.94 17.86
C LEU A 19 -17.28 -25.99 18.45
N THR A 20 -17.55 -27.23 18.10
CA THR A 20 -16.80 -28.42 18.52
C THR A 20 -16.05 -29.02 17.34
N VAL A 21 -15.13 -29.95 17.62
CA VAL A 21 -14.47 -30.75 16.57
C VAL A 21 -15.50 -31.54 15.75
N GLU A 22 -16.58 -32.02 16.37
CA GLU A 22 -17.64 -32.74 15.67
C GLU A 22 -18.36 -31.86 14.62
N ASP A 23 -18.50 -30.56 14.90
CA ASP A 23 -19.08 -29.61 13.94
C ASP A 23 -18.16 -29.39 12.74
N LEU A 24 -16.85 -29.34 12.98
CA LEU A 24 -15.83 -29.25 11.94
C LEU A 24 -15.82 -30.51 11.08
N ASP A 25 -15.74 -31.69 11.69
CA ASP A 25 -15.78 -32.99 11.01
C ASP A 25 -17.05 -33.11 10.16
N PHE A 26 -18.18 -32.69 10.71
CA PHE A 26 -19.43 -32.63 9.98
C PHE A 26 -19.32 -31.73 8.74
N ALA A 27 -18.72 -30.55 8.87
CA ALA A 27 -18.59 -29.62 7.74
C ALA A 27 -17.61 -30.14 6.68
N LEU A 28 -16.45 -30.67 7.07
CA LEU A 28 -15.45 -31.27 6.17
C LEU A 28 -16.01 -32.48 5.42
N LYS A 29 -16.85 -33.29 6.07
CA LYS A 29 -17.55 -34.42 5.45
C LYS A 29 -18.50 -34.00 4.35
N HIS A 30 -19.04 -32.78 4.40
CA HIS A 30 -20.01 -32.25 3.42
C HIS A 30 -19.44 -31.14 2.52
N LEU A 31 -18.13 -30.92 2.58
CA LEU A 31 -17.44 -29.87 1.82
C LEU A 31 -17.59 -30.03 0.30
N ASP A 32 -17.70 -31.25 -0.20
CA ASP A 32 -17.95 -31.58 -1.62
C ASP A 32 -19.27 -31.00 -2.15
N LYS A 33 -20.23 -30.75 -1.25
CA LYS A 33 -21.54 -30.14 -1.56
C LYS A 33 -21.60 -28.66 -1.25
N ALA A 34 -20.55 -28.08 -0.65
CA ALA A 34 -20.55 -26.69 -0.25
C ALA A 34 -20.33 -25.79 -1.47
N ARG A 35 -21.17 -24.76 -1.60
CA ARG A 35 -20.90 -23.58 -2.43
C ARG A 35 -20.05 -22.57 -1.69
N VAL A 36 -20.34 -22.39 -0.40
CA VAL A 36 -19.60 -21.46 0.47
C VAL A 36 -19.13 -22.25 1.66
N PHE A 37 -17.83 -22.22 1.92
CA PHE A 37 -17.21 -22.82 3.09
C PHE A 37 -16.39 -21.77 3.84
N ASP A 38 -16.72 -21.55 5.09
CA ASP A 38 -16.21 -20.41 5.85
C ASP A 38 -16.00 -20.84 7.30
N ILE A 39 -14.75 -20.91 7.71
CA ILE A 39 -14.31 -21.28 9.05
C ILE A 39 -13.62 -20.07 9.67
N ASP A 40 -14.06 -19.70 10.86
CA ASP A 40 -13.41 -18.67 11.66
C ASP A 40 -13.19 -19.17 13.10
N GLU A 41 -12.00 -19.72 13.33
CA GLU A 41 -11.56 -20.20 14.63
C GLU A 41 -11.37 -19.05 15.64
N SER A 42 -11.20 -17.79 15.19
CA SER A 42 -11.12 -16.65 16.13
C SER A 42 -12.39 -16.46 16.93
N ALA A 43 -13.52 -16.90 16.37
CA ALA A 43 -14.81 -16.84 17.02
C ALA A 43 -14.98 -17.94 18.07
N CYS A 44 -14.15 -18.98 18.10
CA CYS A 44 -14.27 -20.14 18.99
C CYS A 44 -13.63 -19.90 20.37
N LYS A 45 -14.27 -20.40 21.44
CA LYS A 45 -13.69 -20.31 22.79
C LYS A 45 -12.54 -21.34 22.92
N GLN A 46 -11.37 -20.85 23.32
CA GLN A 46 -10.07 -21.56 23.33
C GLN A 46 -9.93 -22.70 24.37
N GLU A 47 -11.03 -23.36 24.77
CA GLU A 47 -10.94 -24.46 25.75
C GLU A 47 -10.60 -25.81 25.11
N HIS A 48 -10.49 -25.89 23.79
CA HIS A 48 -10.24 -27.12 23.04
C HIS A 48 -8.96 -27.05 22.21
N ASP A 49 -8.42 -28.24 21.89
CA ASP A 49 -7.30 -28.40 20.98
C ASP A 49 -7.60 -27.71 19.63
N PRO A 50 -6.60 -27.06 19.02
CA PRO A 50 -6.77 -26.33 17.77
C PRO A 50 -7.19 -27.25 16.63
N TRP A 51 -7.90 -26.68 15.67
CA TRP A 51 -8.30 -27.43 14.48
C TRP A 51 -7.11 -27.68 13.56
N ILE A 52 -6.73 -28.94 13.40
CA ILE A 52 -5.71 -29.36 12.44
C ILE A 52 -6.41 -29.75 11.14
N LEU A 53 -6.16 -28.98 10.07
CA LEU A 53 -6.62 -29.29 8.72
C LEU A 53 -5.42 -29.81 7.92
N GLU A 54 -5.46 -31.06 7.47
CA GLU A 54 -4.38 -31.62 6.66
C GLU A 54 -4.50 -31.15 5.19
N PRO A 55 -3.50 -30.44 4.63
CA PRO A 55 -3.53 -29.97 3.24
C PRO A 55 -3.76 -31.09 2.21
N ALA A 56 -3.27 -32.30 2.52
CA ALA A 56 -3.45 -33.50 1.71
C ALA A 56 -4.93 -33.92 1.55
N GLU A 57 -5.79 -33.66 2.54
CA GLU A 57 -7.22 -33.97 2.44
C GLU A 57 -7.92 -33.13 1.38
N PHE A 58 -7.45 -31.89 1.16
CA PHE A 58 -8.06 -31.02 0.19
C PHE A 58 -7.51 -31.25 -1.22
N SER A 59 -6.20 -31.50 -1.36
CA SER A 59 -5.53 -31.73 -2.66
C SER A 59 -6.07 -32.95 -3.40
N GLN A 60 -6.50 -33.99 -2.67
CA GLN A 60 -7.02 -35.24 -3.24
C GLN A 60 -8.52 -35.19 -3.56
N ARG A 61 -9.23 -34.12 -3.20
CA ARG A 61 -10.69 -34.02 -3.33
C ARG A 61 -11.10 -33.10 -4.48
N THR A 62 -12.32 -33.33 -4.97
CA THR A 62 -12.99 -32.46 -5.94
C THR A 62 -14.11 -31.72 -5.23
N PHE A 63 -14.20 -30.42 -5.45
CA PHE A 63 -15.23 -29.55 -4.85
C PHE A 63 -16.01 -28.87 -5.99
N PRO A 64 -16.95 -29.60 -6.63
CA PRO A 64 -17.56 -29.16 -7.88
C PRO A 64 -18.49 -27.95 -7.73
N ALA A 65 -19.04 -27.74 -6.53
CA ALA A 65 -19.97 -26.65 -6.24
C ALA A 65 -19.32 -25.44 -5.58
N LEU A 66 -18.07 -25.55 -5.12
CA LEU A 66 -17.41 -24.57 -4.26
C LEU A 66 -17.08 -23.30 -5.04
N GLU A 67 -17.69 -22.19 -4.63
CA GLU A 67 -17.47 -20.85 -5.17
C GLU A 67 -16.64 -19.97 -4.24
N GLU A 68 -16.77 -20.16 -2.93
CA GLU A 68 -16.09 -19.35 -1.92
C GLU A 68 -15.54 -20.26 -0.80
N MET A 69 -14.27 -20.08 -0.48
CA MET A 69 -13.63 -20.70 0.67
C MET A 69 -12.91 -19.64 1.51
N SER A 70 -13.17 -19.63 2.81
CA SER A 70 -12.49 -18.76 3.77
C SER A 70 -12.10 -19.57 5.00
N LEU A 71 -10.81 -19.68 5.28
CA LEU A 71 -10.28 -20.42 6.41
C LEU A 71 -9.46 -19.46 7.27
N TYR A 72 -10.00 -19.07 8.42
CA TYR A 72 -9.28 -18.35 9.46
C TYR A 72 -9.02 -19.32 10.59
N LEU A 73 -7.78 -19.80 10.71
CA LEU A 73 -7.37 -20.67 11.82
C LEU A 73 -6.46 -19.85 12.73
N LYS A 74 -6.83 -19.80 14.00
CA LYS A 74 -6.17 -18.96 14.98
C LYS A 74 -4.94 -19.68 15.49
N GLY A 75 -3.78 -19.19 15.09
CA GLY A 75 -2.51 -19.66 15.63
C GLY A 75 -1.80 -20.58 14.67
N ALA A 76 -0.65 -20.10 14.23
CA ALA A 76 0.51 -20.90 13.87
C ALA A 76 0.87 -21.82 15.06
N HIS A 77 0.11 -22.89 15.28
CA HIS A 77 0.61 -23.94 16.14
C HIS A 77 1.89 -24.44 15.51
N ALA A 78 2.98 -24.50 16.28
CA ALA A 78 4.25 -25.05 15.82
C ALA A 78 4.04 -26.42 15.13
N GLU A 79 3.00 -27.17 15.54
CA GLU A 79 2.55 -28.41 14.94
C GLU A 79 1.95 -28.29 13.53
N GLN A 80 1.24 -27.22 13.18
CA GLN A 80 0.81 -27.01 11.79
C GLN A 80 2.00 -26.67 10.89
N HIS A 81 2.98 -25.92 11.41
CA HIS A 81 4.21 -25.64 10.67
C HIS A 81 5.03 -26.90 10.36
N THR A 82 4.99 -27.93 11.21
CA THR A 82 5.66 -29.20 10.91
C THR A 82 4.96 -30.00 9.81
N LEU A 83 3.68 -29.71 9.52
CA LEU A 83 2.95 -30.30 8.38
C LEU A 83 3.23 -29.60 7.05
N LEU A 84 3.77 -28.38 7.06
CA LEU A 84 4.14 -27.63 5.86
C LEU A 84 5.52 -28.02 5.33
N THR A 85 5.75 -29.31 5.11
CA THR A 85 6.99 -29.80 4.51
C THR A 85 7.07 -29.44 3.01
N PRO A 86 8.27 -29.36 2.40
CA PRO A 86 8.43 -28.91 1.00
C PRO A 86 7.62 -29.70 -0.05
N ASP A 87 7.30 -30.97 0.21
CA ASP A 87 6.47 -31.84 -0.62
C ASP A 87 5.01 -31.38 -0.72
N ILE A 88 4.56 -30.46 0.15
CA ILE A 88 3.23 -29.87 0.04
C ILE A 88 3.02 -29.10 -1.28
N TRP A 89 4.09 -28.58 -1.87
CA TRP A 89 4.08 -27.95 -3.18
C TRP A 89 3.96 -28.95 -4.33
N GLU A 90 4.26 -30.22 -4.06
CA GLU A 90 4.13 -31.31 -5.02
C GLU A 90 2.73 -31.93 -5.00
N LEU A 91 1.89 -31.55 -4.03
CA LEU A 91 0.51 -32.00 -3.99
C LEU A 91 -0.26 -31.51 -5.23
N PRO A 92 -1.09 -32.36 -5.85
CA PRO A 92 -1.92 -31.93 -6.96
C PRO A 92 -2.88 -30.84 -6.50
N ALA A 93 -3.10 -29.83 -7.34
CA ALA A 93 -4.10 -28.82 -7.04
C ALA A 93 -5.49 -29.46 -6.92
N ALA A 94 -6.29 -29.01 -5.96
CA ALA A 94 -7.66 -29.48 -5.85
C ALA A 94 -8.48 -29.07 -7.07
N THR A 95 -9.43 -29.92 -7.46
CA THR A 95 -10.32 -29.62 -8.59
C THR A 95 -11.50 -28.79 -8.09
N THR A 96 -11.44 -27.48 -8.30
CA THR A 96 -12.41 -26.49 -7.82
C THR A 96 -12.92 -25.60 -8.97
N PRO A 97 -13.68 -26.14 -9.94
CA PRO A 97 -13.96 -25.49 -11.22
C PRO A 97 -14.82 -24.21 -11.12
N LEU A 98 -15.43 -23.95 -9.96
CA LEU A 98 -16.28 -22.79 -9.73
C LEU A 98 -15.70 -21.83 -8.70
N LEU A 99 -14.50 -22.09 -8.17
CA LEU A 99 -13.92 -21.32 -7.06
C LEU A 99 -13.54 -19.91 -7.55
N LYS A 100 -14.27 -18.93 -7.01
CA LYS A 100 -14.09 -17.51 -7.31
C LYS A 100 -13.26 -16.82 -6.25
N ARG A 101 -13.42 -17.20 -4.98
CA ARG A 101 -12.72 -16.57 -3.85
C ARG A 101 -12.12 -17.62 -2.94
N LEU A 102 -10.83 -17.45 -2.65
CA LEU A 102 -10.10 -18.23 -1.66
C LEU A 102 -9.40 -17.26 -0.71
N SER A 103 -9.74 -17.32 0.59
CA SER A 103 -9.09 -16.54 1.64
C SER A 103 -8.55 -17.50 2.71
N LEU A 104 -7.24 -17.53 2.90
CA LEU A 104 -6.56 -18.39 3.86
C LEU A 104 -5.79 -17.53 4.84
N LYS A 105 -6.13 -17.63 6.13
CA LYS A 105 -5.50 -16.89 7.24
C LYS A 105 -4.97 -17.89 8.27
N ALA A 106 -4.00 -18.69 7.83
CA ALA A 106 -3.34 -19.76 8.59
C ALA A 106 -2.25 -20.39 7.72
N PRO A 107 -1.21 -21.04 8.28
CA PRO A 107 -0.21 -21.81 7.55
C PRO A 107 -0.82 -23.06 6.89
N LEU A 108 -1.66 -22.88 5.88
CA LEU A 108 -2.27 -23.91 5.06
C LEU A 108 -1.96 -23.62 3.61
N ILE A 109 -1.22 -24.51 2.97
CA ILE A 109 -0.97 -24.43 1.54
C ILE A 109 -2.04 -25.24 0.86
N PHE A 110 -3.07 -24.52 0.43
CA PHE A 110 -4.07 -25.06 -0.44
C PHE A 110 -3.91 -24.42 -1.83
N LEU A 111 -3.19 -25.13 -2.70
CA LEU A 111 -3.18 -24.80 -4.12
C LEU A 111 -4.52 -25.24 -4.72
N ALA A 112 -5.52 -24.37 -4.66
CA ALA A 112 -6.67 -24.46 -5.54
C ALA A 112 -6.54 -23.43 -6.66
N TYR A 113 -6.98 -23.83 -7.84
CA TYR A 113 -7.18 -22.88 -8.92
C TYR A 113 -8.36 -21.98 -8.53
N CYS A 114 -8.03 -20.74 -8.15
CA CYS A 114 -8.99 -19.70 -7.87
C CYS A 114 -9.01 -18.73 -9.06
N ASP A 115 -10.20 -18.50 -9.60
CA ASP A 115 -10.33 -17.75 -10.84
C ASP A 115 -10.39 -16.24 -10.64
N ARG A 116 -10.72 -15.72 -9.44
CA ARG A 116 -10.87 -14.27 -9.23
C ARG A 116 -10.03 -13.71 -8.09
N GLU A 117 -10.25 -14.18 -6.87
CA GLU A 117 -9.67 -13.56 -5.68
C GLU A 117 -8.93 -14.56 -4.81
N LEU A 118 -7.63 -14.32 -4.59
CA LEU A 118 -6.78 -15.12 -3.71
C LEU A 118 -6.21 -14.23 -2.61
N GLU A 119 -6.58 -14.48 -1.36
CA GLU A 119 -6.04 -13.82 -0.18
C GLU A 119 -5.30 -14.85 0.69
N LEU A 120 -4.03 -14.59 0.98
CA LEU A 120 -3.17 -15.47 1.79
C LEU A 120 -2.56 -14.65 2.91
N SER A 121 -3.01 -14.81 4.16
CA SER A 121 -2.40 -14.18 5.33
C SER A 121 -1.71 -15.24 6.20
N TYR A 122 -0.38 -15.17 6.33
CA TYR A 122 0.47 -16.17 6.99
C TYR A 122 0.25 -17.60 6.48
N ALA A 123 -0.23 -17.73 5.24
CA ALA A 123 -0.59 -18.99 4.60
C ALA A 123 0.43 -19.49 3.57
N VAL A 124 1.61 -18.88 3.59
CA VAL A 124 2.72 -19.20 2.71
C VAL A 124 3.77 -19.93 3.55
N PRO A 125 4.38 -21.03 3.05
CA PRO A 125 5.34 -21.79 3.85
C PRO A 125 6.52 -20.92 4.22
N THR A 126 6.99 -21.12 5.44
CA THR A 126 8.15 -20.44 6.03
C THR A 126 9.47 -20.82 5.36
N PHE A 127 9.50 -21.88 4.55
CA PHE A 127 10.70 -22.28 3.82
C PHE A 127 10.93 -21.31 2.65
N PRO A 128 12.06 -20.58 2.62
CA PRO A 128 12.37 -19.69 1.52
C PRO A 128 12.46 -20.55 0.25
N LEU A 129 11.50 -20.35 -0.65
CA LEU A 129 11.50 -21.01 -1.93
C LEU A 129 12.76 -20.54 -2.68
N GLN A 130 13.73 -21.44 -2.84
CA GLN A 130 15.02 -21.14 -3.45
C GLN A 130 14.78 -20.57 -4.86
N PRO A 131 15.20 -19.33 -5.18
CA PRO A 131 14.86 -18.65 -6.44
C PRO A 131 15.34 -19.37 -7.71
N ASN A 132 16.15 -20.44 -7.59
CA ASN A 132 16.87 -21.09 -8.68
C ASN A 132 16.74 -22.62 -8.71
N ALA A 133 15.76 -23.22 -8.04
CA ALA A 133 15.58 -24.68 -8.03
C ALA A 133 15.06 -25.26 -9.37
N GLY A 134 14.97 -24.47 -10.44
CA GLY A 134 14.46 -24.92 -11.75
C GLY A 134 12.95 -25.18 -11.78
N VAL A 135 12.23 -24.80 -10.72
CA VAL A 135 10.77 -24.95 -10.64
C VAL A 135 10.12 -23.91 -11.54
N GLN A 136 9.23 -24.36 -12.44
CA GLN A 136 8.44 -23.43 -13.25
C GLN A 136 7.45 -22.69 -12.33
N PRO A 137 7.33 -21.36 -12.45
CA PRO A 137 6.34 -20.61 -11.68
C PRO A 137 4.92 -21.15 -11.90
N VAL A 138 4.15 -21.25 -10.82
CA VAL A 138 2.73 -21.62 -10.85
C VAL A 138 1.95 -20.54 -11.56
N LYS A 139 1.24 -20.89 -12.63
CA LYS A 139 0.46 -19.92 -13.42
C LYS A 139 -0.96 -19.81 -12.86
N LEU A 140 -1.40 -18.59 -12.61
CA LEU A 140 -2.74 -18.23 -12.12
C LEU A 140 -3.44 -17.36 -13.17
N PRO A 141 -3.69 -17.86 -14.40
CA PRO A 141 -3.90 -17.04 -15.61
C PRO A 141 -5.17 -16.19 -15.64
N VAL A 142 -6.11 -16.46 -14.74
CA VAL A 142 -7.43 -15.79 -14.69
C VAL A 142 -7.60 -14.91 -13.45
N LEU A 143 -6.64 -14.95 -12.51
CA LEU A 143 -6.73 -14.26 -11.22
C LEU A 143 -6.90 -12.74 -11.39
N GLU A 144 -7.92 -12.16 -10.75
CA GLU A 144 -8.24 -10.74 -10.82
C GLU A 144 -7.66 -9.94 -9.63
N HIS A 145 -7.56 -10.57 -8.46
CA HIS A 145 -7.03 -9.99 -7.24
C HIS A 145 -6.20 -11.01 -6.45
N LEU A 146 -5.00 -10.59 -6.06
CA LEU A 146 -4.10 -11.32 -5.19
C LEU A 146 -3.77 -10.44 -3.99
N ARG A 147 -3.98 -10.95 -2.78
CA ARG A 147 -3.50 -10.34 -1.55
C ARG A 147 -2.64 -11.34 -0.79
N VAL A 148 -1.43 -10.96 -0.39
CA VAL A 148 -0.51 -11.82 0.36
C VAL A 148 0.00 -11.05 1.55
N GLY A 149 -0.41 -11.44 2.76
CA GLY A 149 0.08 -10.87 4.00
C GLY A 149 0.95 -11.83 4.78
N THR A 150 2.26 -11.61 4.88
CA THR A 150 3.17 -12.57 5.54
C THR A 150 4.55 -11.94 5.79
N ASN A 151 5.47 -12.69 6.38
CA ASN A 151 6.85 -12.23 6.55
C ASN A 151 7.49 -11.90 5.20
N ALA A 152 8.28 -10.84 5.14
CA ALA A 152 8.78 -10.30 3.89
C ALA A 152 9.52 -11.33 3.03
N ASN A 153 10.38 -12.16 3.64
CA ASN A 153 11.08 -13.28 2.98
C ASN A 153 10.12 -14.24 2.27
N VAL A 154 9.07 -14.62 3.00
CA VAL A 154 8.09 -15.61 2.57
C VAL A 154 7.21 -15.04 1.46
N GLY A 155 6.73 -13.81 1.61
CA GLY A 155 5.88 -13.13 0.63
C GLY A 155 6.60 -12.90 -0.69
N ILE A 156 7.85 -12.44 -0.64
CA ILE A 156 8.71 -12.25 -1.82
C ILE A 156 9.05 -13.59 -2.46
N GLY A 157 9.38 -14.61 -1.65
CA GLY A 157 9.58 -15.97 -2.13
C GLY A 157 8.38 -16.48 -2.91
N PHE A 158 7.17 -16.34 -2.36
CA PHE A 158 5.93 -16.72 -3.03
C PHE A 158 5.69 -15.93 -4.31
N TRP A 159 5.84 -14.60 -4.28
CA TRP A 159 5.71 -13.75 -5.46
C TRP A 159 6.61 -14.20 -6.61
N ASN A 160 7.83 -14.64 -6.29
CA ASN A 160 8.78 -15.21 -7.24
C ASN A 160 8.42 -16.61 -7.76
N HIS A 161 7.42 -17.27 -7.19
CA HIS A 161 7.00 -18.62 -7.60
C HIS A 161 5.63 -18.65 -8.28
N ILE A 162 4.95 -17.51 -8.42
CA ILE A 162 3.66 -17.43 -9.10
C ILE A 162 3.68 -16.50 -10.31
N THR A 163 2.89 -16.78 -11.34
CA THR A 163 2.66 -15.85 -12.46
C THR A 163 1.19 -15.49 -12.48
N VAL A 164 0.89 -14.21 -12.37
CA VAL A 164 -0.47 -13.65 -12.44
C VAL A 164 -0.68 -12.93 -13.78
N PRO A 165 -1.93 -12.78 -14.27
CA PRO A 165 -2.20 -12.04 -15.48
C PRO A 165 -1.93 -10.56 -15.30
N SER A 166 -1.72 -9.89 -16.42
CA SER A 166 -1.39 -8.46 -16.50
C SER A 166 -2.50 -7.51 -16.08
N SER A 167 -3.68 -8.05 -15.75
CA SER A 167 -4.85 -7.38 -15.18
C SER A 167 -5.08 -7.68 -13.69
N CYS A 168 -4.33 -8.61 -13.07
CA CYS A 168 -4.48 -8.98 -11.66
C CYS A 168 -4.02 -7.87 -10.71
N THR A 169 -4.88 -7.31 -9.86
CA THR A 169 -4.44 -6.38 -8.79
C THR A 169 -3.68 -7.17 -7.74
N VAL A 170 -2.52 -6.68 -7.30
CA VAL A 170 -1.66 -7.38 -6.34
C VAL A 170 -1.45 -6.52 -5.10
N VAL A 171 -1.70 -7.06 -3.92
CA VAL A 171 -1.45 -6.43 -2.63
C VAL A 171 -0.53 -7.32 -1.82
N LEU A 172 0.61 -6.77 -1.37
CA LEU A 172 1.55 -7.47 -0.50
C LEU A 172 1.60 -6.75 0.86
N ASP A 173 1.18 -7.42 1.92
CA ASP A 173 1.29 -6.95 3.30
C ASP A 173 2.50 -7.65 3.94
N LEU A 174 3.65 -6.99 4.03
CA LEU A 174 4.93 -7.57 4.42
C LEU A 174 5.28 -7.20 5.87
N TYR A 175 5.54 -8.21 6.70
CA TYR A 175 5.91 -8.07 8.11
C TYR A 175 7.37 -8.51 8.36
N GLU A 176 7.90 -8.20 9.55
CA GLU A 176 9.21 -8.70 10.06
C GLU A 176 10.40 -8.39 9.15
N ILE A 177 10.40 -7.21 8.51
CA ILE A 177 11.36 -6.83 7.47
C ILE A 177 12.82 -6.84 7.94
N ASP A 178 13.05 -6.47 9.21
CA ASP A 178 14.39 -6.29 9.78
C ASP A 178 15.05 -7.60 10.23
N GLN A 179 14.28 -8.68 10.43
CA GLN A 179 14.85 -9.95 10.93
C GLN A 179 15.52 -10.78 9.82
N ASP A 180 15.14 -10.49 8.57
CA ASP A 180 15.20 -11.47 7.49
C ASP A 180 16.20 -11.12 6.38
N TYR A 181 16.66 -9.86 6.31
CA TYR A 181 17.57 -9.37 5.26
C TYR A 181 18.67 -8.46 5.82
N PRO A 182 19.81 -8.34 5.11
CA PRO A 182 20.90 -7.48 5.52
C PRO A 182 20.58 -5.98 5.39
N ASP A 183 19.60 -5.60 4.57
CA ASP A 183 19.08 -4.24 4.48
C ASP A 183 17.60 -4.19 4.04
N PHE A 184 16.93 -3.09 4.40
CA PHE A 184 15.53 -2.80 4.05
C PHE A 184 15.24 -2.84 2.53
N LEU A 185 16.24 -2.54 1.70
CA LEU A 185 16.05 -2.36 0.26
C LEU A 185 16.17 -3.65 -0.55
N SER A 186 16.82 -4.66 0.00
CA SER A 186 17.01 -5.96 -0.66
C SER A 186 15.67 -6.58 -1.02
N HIS A 187 14.66 -6.40 -0.16
CA HIS A 187 13.26 -6.78 -0.40
C HIS A 187 12.67 -6.12 -1.65
N LEU A 188 12.84 -4.80 -1.72
CA LEU A 188 12.36 -3.98 -2.81
C LEU A 188 13.17 -4.14 -4.08
N GLN A 189 14.31 -4.84 -4.08
CA GLN A 189 15.01 -5.23 -5.32
C GLN A 189 14.46 -6.53 -5.90
N ALA A 190 13.96 -7.43 -5.04
CA ALA A 190 13.38 -8.69 -5.48
C ALA A 190 12.01 -8.50 -6.14
N ILE A 191 11.17 -7.62 -5.60
CA ILE A 191 9.80 -7.38 -6.07
C ILE A 191 9.73 -6.79 -7.50
N PRO A 192 10.55 -5.78 -7.87
CA PRO A 192 10.57 -5.12 -9.19
C PRO A 192 10.92 -5.98 -10.39
N SER A 193 11.73 -7.02 -10.21
CA SER A 193 12.23 -7.81 -11.33
C SER A 193 11.11 -8.42 -12.18
N ARG A 194 9.91 -8.63 -11.59
CA ARG A 194 8.69 -9.07 -12.29
C ARG A 194 7.80 -7.93 -12.77
N LEU A 195 7.85 -6.79 -12.11
CA LEU A 195 7.08 -5.62 -12.47
C LEU A 195 7.64 -4.93 -13.72
N GLY A 196 8.96 -4.94 -13.91
CA GLY A 196 9.66 -4.33 -15.06
C GLY A 196 9.47 -5.04 -16.42
N GLY A 197 8.44 -5.87 -16.59
CA GLY A 197 8.15 -6.64 -17.81
C GLY A 197 6.71 -6.47 -18.31
N THR A 198 6.24 -7.36 -19.19
CA THR A 198 4.84 -7.42 -19.67
C THR A 198 3.84 -7.83 -18.59
N ALA A 199 4.24 -7.82 -17.30
CA ALA A 199 3.38 -8.21 -16.20
C ALA A 199 2.26 -7.18 -15.94
N PHE A 200 2.32 -6.01 -16.56
CA PHE A 200 1.31 -4.97 -16.45
C PHE A 200 1.09 -4.34 -17.83
N ASP A 201 0.02 -4.74 -18.51
CA ASP A 201 -0.32 -4.23 -19.85
C ASP A 201 -0.83 -2.78 -19.77
N ALA A 202 -1.44 -2.44 -18.64
CA ALA A 202 -1.92 -1.09 -18.36
C ALA A 202 -0.78 -0.18 -17.92
N LEU A 203 -0.77 1.02 -18.49
CA LEU A 203 0.21 2.05 -18.17
C LEU A 203 0.05 2.52 -16.73
N ILE A 204 1.08 2.34 -15.90
CA ILE A 204 1.14 2.96 -14.57
C ILE A 204 1.30 4.48 -14.76
N VAL A 205 0.33 5.24 -14.28
CA VAL A 205 0.28 6.71 -14.38
C VAL A 205 0.22 7.38 -13.01
N GLY A 206 -0.05 6.62 -11.95
CA GLY A 206 -0.07 7.10 -10.56
C GLY A 206 0.95 6.37 -9.70
N LEU A 207 1.57 7.10 -8.79
CA LEU A 207 2.43 6.54 -7.74
C LEU A 207 2.04 7.18 -6.40
N SER A 208 1.88 6.34 -5.38
CA SER A 208 1.67 6.78 -4.00
C SER A 208 2.75 6.20 -3.11
N VAL A 209 3.42 7.03 -2.33
CA VAL A 209 4.48 6.60 -1.40
C VAL A 209 4.23 7.23 -0.04
N TRP A 210 4.30 6.42 1.00
CA TRP A 210 3.92 6.82 2.36
C TRP A 210 4.92 6.25 3.36
N ASP A 211 5.24 7.02 4.39
CA ASP A 211 5.71 6.48 5.66
C ASP A 211 4.80 6.95 6.80
N THR A 212 4.58 6.08 7.79
CA THR A 212 3.88 6.40 9.03
C THR A 212 4.86 6.23 10.19
N LYS A 213 4.80 7.15 11.15
CA LYS A 213 5.50 6.96 12.43
C LYS A 213 4.63 6.06 13.29
N ALA A 214 5.17 5.00 13.91
CA ALA A 214 4.40 4.30 14.93
C ALA A 214 4.01 5.26 16.04
N ASP A 215 2.82 5.05 16.61
CA ASP A 215 2.32 5.81 17.74
C ASP A 215 3.38 5.82 18.84
N ALA A 216 3.98 6.99 19.05
CA ALA A 216 5.16 7.18 19.91
C ALA A 216 4.83 7.15 21.41
N ASP A 217 3.77 6.43 21.79
CA ASP A 217 3.28 6.37 23.17
C ASP A 217 4.30 5.68 24.11
N ASP A 218 5.25 4.92 23.57
CA ASP A 218 6.36 4.34 24.35
C ASP A 218 7.65 5.18 24.22
N GLU A 219 7.83 6.11 25.16
CA GLU A 219 9.11 6.81 25.39
C GLU A 219 10.24 5.80 25.64
N GLY A 220 11.01 5.48 24.59
CA GLY A 220 12.20 4.62 24.67
C GLY A 220 12.17 3.36 23.80
N ALA A 221 11.06 3.08 23.12
CA ALA A 221 11.05 2.06 22.08
C ALA A 221 11.82 2.54 20.83
N THR A 222 12.53 1.63 20.16
CA THR A 222 12.96 1.84 18.78
C THR A 222 11.75 2.28 17.97
N THR A 223 11.88 3.40 17.24
CA THR A 223 10.78 3.89 16.42
C THR A 223 10.62 2.92 15.27
N TYR A 224 9.58 2.09 15.36
CA TYR A 224 9.07 1.34 14.22
C TYR A 224 8.13 2.24 13.43
N GLY A 225 7.98 1.97 12.14
CA GLY A 225 7.03 2.67 11.29
C GLY A 225 6.57 1.77 10.17
N ASP A 226 5.51 2.20 9.48
CA ASP A 226 5.07 1.51 8.29
C ASP A 226 5.52 2.30 7.07
N ALA A 227 5.73 1.60 5.96
CA ALA A 227 5.97 2.22 4.68
C ALA A 227 5.10 1.57 3.63
N THR A 228 4.58 2.39 2.72
CA THR A 228 3.67 1.92 1.67
C THR A 228 4.13 2.46 0.32
N VAL A 229 4.05 1.62 -0.71
CA VAL A 229 4.18 2.04 -2.10
C VAL A 229 3.08 1.41 -2.94
N CYS A 230 2.36 2.25 -3.69
CA CYS A 230 1.26 1.83 -4.55
C CYS A 230 1.45 2.36 -5.97
N TRP A 231 1.33 1.48 -6.96
CA TRP A 231 1.35 1.80 -8.38
C TRP A 231 -0.07 1.73 -8.92
N LEU A 232 -0.52 2.83 -9.53
CA LEU A 232 -1.90 3.00 -9.96
C LEU A 232 -2.02 3.19 -11.47
N VAL A 233 -3.10 2.65 -12.01
CA VAL A 233 -3.52 2.82 -13.42
C VAL A 233 -4.76 3.69 -13.48
N SER A 234 -4.95 4.41 -14.59
CA SER A 234 -6.21 5.12 -14.82
C SER A 234 -7.33 4.13 -15.13
N ASP A 235 -8.47 4.29 -14.46
CA ASP A 235 -9.68 3.49 -14.62
C ASP A 235 -10.91 4.39 -14.44
N THR A 236 -11.34 5.04 -15.53
CA THR A 236 -12.41 6.04 -15.48
C THR A 236 -13.71 5.47 -14.93
N GLY A 237 -14.26 6.14 -13.91
CA GLY A 237 -15.48 5.72 -13.21
C GLY A 237 -15.24 4.78 -12.03
N TYR A 238 -14.01 4.31 -11.81
CA TYR A 238 -13.66 3.60 -10.59
C TYR A 238 -13.64 4.55 -9.38
N GLU A 239 -14.12 4.08 -8.23
CA GLU A 239 -14.11 4.83 -6.97
C GLU A 239 -13.61 3.94 -5.84
N ASN A 240 -12.51 4.35 -5.19
CA ASN A 240 -11.97 3.71 -4.00
C ASN A 240 -12.36 4.51 -2.76
N ASN A 241 -13.39 4.06 -2.05
CA ASN A 241 -13.86 4.75 -0.85
C ASN A 241 -12.89 4.67 0.34
N ALA A 242 -11.90 3.79 0.29
CA ALA A 242 -10.85 3.72 1.32
C ALA A 242 -9.72 4.72 1.09
N TRP A 243 -9.66 5.36 -0.08
CA TRP A 243 -8.60 6.31 -0.44
C TRP A 243 -9.09 7.76 -0.35
N THR A 244 -8.21 8.66 0.10
CA THR A 244 -8.37 10.12 0.11
C THR A 244 -7.77 10.72 -1.18
N GLY A 245 -7.46 12.03 -1.22
CA GLY A 245 -6.60 12.55 -2.28
C GLY A 245 -7.07 12.40 -3.75
N PRO A 246 -6.14 12.49 -4.72
CA PRO A 246 -6.41 12.40 -6.15
C PRO A 246 -6.74 10.98 -6.61
N PHE A 247 -6.31 9.94 -5.88
CA PHE A 247 -6.51 8.54 -6.28
C PHE A 247 -7.87 7.94 -5.86
N ARG A 248 -8.69 8.67 -5.08
CA ARG A 248 -10.05 8.24 -4.72
C ARG A 248 -10.93 7.89 -5.92
N ARG A 249 -10.76 8.56 -7.07
CA ARG A 249 -11.60 8.39 -8.26
C ARG A 249 -10.76 8.27 -9.52
N ASP A 250 -11.24 7.52 -10.48
CA ASP A 250 -10.64 7.35 -11.81
C ASP A 250 -9.26 6.65 -11.81
N TYR A 251 -8.86 6.06 -10.68
CA TYR A 251 -7.62 5.31 -10.53
C TYR A 251 -7.85 4.00 -9.79
N ARG A 252 -7.24 2.93 -10.29
CA ARG A 252 -7.27 1.61 -9.67
C ARG A 252 -5.87 1.17 -9.30
N GLU A 253 -5.73 0.58 -8.12
CA GLU A 253 -4.50 -0.06 -7.68
C GLU A 253 -4.14 -1.24 -8.59
N ARG A 254 -2.92 -1.19 -9.12
CA ARG A 254 -2.35 -2.30 -9.88
C ARG A 254 -1.49 -3.16 -8.97
N MET A 255 -0.63 -2.52 -8.19
CA MET A 255 0.15 -3.18 -7.17
C MET A 255 0.31 -2.28 -5.95
N SER A 256 0.21 -2.85 -4.76
CA SER A 256 0.42 -2.17 -3.48
C SER A 256 1.33 -3.03 -2.61
N VAL A 257 2.35 -2.43 -2.02
CA VAL A 257 3.26 -3.08 -1.07
C VAL A 257 3.19 -2.27 0.22
N TYR A 258 2.60 -2.89 1.24
CA TYR A 258 2.55 -2.40 2.60
C TYR A 258 3.64 -3.11 3.39
N MET A 259 4.45 -2.36 4.09
CA MET A 259 5.58 -2.84 4.87
C MET A 259 5.37 -2.37 6.30
N TYR A 260 5.30 -3.32 7.23
CA TYR A 260 4.96 -3.06 8.63
C TYR A 260 6.18 -3.27 9.53
N ASP A 261 6.19 -2.55 10.66
CA ASP A 261 7.18 -2.69 11.72
C ASP A 261 8.63 -2.52 11.24
N ILE A 262 8.90 -1.48 10.45
CA ILE A 262 10.24 -1.16 9.93
C ILE A 262 10.99 -0.28 10.94
N GLU A 263 12.21 -0.65 11.32
CA GLU A 263 13.09 0.20 12.12
C GLU A 263 13.43 1.51 11.38
N ILE A 264 12.90 2.66 11.85
CA ILE A 264 13.00 3.97 11.17
C ILE A 264 14.36 4.67 11.39
N THR A 265 15.47 3.94 11.36
CA THR A 265 16.80 4.55 11.61
C THR A 265 17.43 5.17 10.37
N GLU A 266 16.93 4.87 9.16
CA GLU A 266 17.46 5.37 7.88
C GLU A 266 16.44 6.17 7.05
N PRO A 267 16.85 6.92 6.00
CA PRO A 267 15.93 7.60 5.09
C PRO A 267 15.19 6.61 4.16
N HIS A 268 14.31 5.78 4.74
CA HIS A 268 13.59 4.71 4.05
C HIS A 268 12.73 5.25 2.91
N PHE A 269 12.04 6.38 3.08
CA PHE A 269 11.18 6.97 2.06
C PHE A 269 11.93 7.24 0.75
N VAL A 270 13.07 7.92 0.82
CA VAL A 270 13.83 8.34 -0.35
C VAL A 270 14.35 7.14 -1.12
N ARG A 271 14.79 6.12 -0.39
CA ARG A 271 15.26 4.87 -0.97
C ARG A 271 14.11 4.05 -1.54
N LEU A 272 12.97 3.98 -0.85
CA LEU A 272 11.73 3.35 -1.30
C LEU A 272 11.24 3.98 -2.61
N MET A 273 11.18 5.31 -2.66
CA MET A 273 10.80 6.02 -3.87
C MET A 273 11.80 5.75 -5.01
N ALA A 274 13.11 5.88 -4.77
CA ALA A 274 14.11 5.58 -5.80
C ALA A 274 14.00 4.14 -6.33
N GLN A 275 13.73 3.18 -5.44
CA GLN A 275 13.56 1.78 -5.80
C GLN A 275 12.24 1.54 -6.55
N SER A 276 11.17 2.24 -6.19
CA SER A 276 9.89 2.18 -6.92
C SER A 276 10.01 2.64 -8.37
N LEU A 277 10.95 3.56 -8.64
CA LEU A 277 11.25 4.05 -9.99
C LEU A 277 12.11 3.09 -10.81
N THR A 278 12.67 2.04 -10.21
CA THR A 278 13.31 0.97 -10.98
C THR A 278 12.28 0.08 -11.68
N VAL A 279 11.02 0.12 -11.20
CA VAL A 279 9.89 -0.64 -11.73
C VAL A 279 9.23 0.07 -12.91
N VAL A 280 8.97 1.36 -12.73
CA VAL A 280 8.16 2.17 -13.66
C VAL A 280 9.00 3.34 -14.12
N ASP A 281 8.93 3.62 -15.42
CA ASP A 281 9.49 4.85 -15.99
C ASP A 281 8.85 6.07 -15.31
N ALA A 282 9.63 6.80 -14.51
CA ALA A 282 9.21 8.00 -13.81
C ALA A 282 8.60 9.06 -14.74
N GLY A 283 9.01 9.07 -16.01
CA GLY A 283 8.45 9.94 -17.04
C GLY A 283 7.00 9.61 -17.41
N ARG A 284 6.45 8.47 -16.98
CA ARG A 284 5.03 8.12 -17.23
C ARG A 284 4.11 8.47 -16.07
N ILE A 285 4.68 8.79 -14.91
CA ILE A 285 3.89 9.15 -13.74
C ILE A 285 3.37 10.57 -13.91
N GLU A 286 2.05 10.67 -13.87
CA GLU A 286 1.26 11.87 -14.07
C GLU A 286 0.73 12.43 -12.74
N VAL A 287 0.44 11.54 -11.78
CA VAL A 287 0.00 11.86 -10.42
C VAL A 287 0.93 11.21 -9.40
N LEU A 288 1.38 12.00 -8.44
CA LEU A 288 2.25 11.56 -7.35
C LEU A 288 1.65 12.01 -6.03
N GLU A 289 1.51 11.05 -5.13
CA GLU A 289 1.05 11.23 -3.76
C GLU A 289 2.18 10.86 -2.82
N ILE A 290 2.45 11.74 -1.86
CA ILE A 290 3.53 11.62 -0.90
C ILE A 290 2.97 11.89 0.49
N GLY A 291 3.06 10.90 1.37
CA GLY A 291 2.92 11.05 2.81
C GLY A 291 4.25 10.75 3.50
N SER A 292 4.74 11.64 4.34
CA SER A 292 5.98 11.37 5.08
C SER A 292 6.07 12.20 6.35
N HIS A 293 6.25 11.55 7.49
CA HIS A 293 6.50 12.20 8.78
C HIS A 293 7.98 12.50 9.02
N LEU A 294 8.86 12.01 8.15
CA LEU A 294 10.29 12.24 8.24
C LEU A 294 10.70 13.56 7.59
N ALA A 295 11.54 14.32 8.29
CA ALA A 295 12.13 15.54 7.77
C ALA A 295 13.29 15.23 6.82
N TYR A 296 13.13 15.58 5.54
CA TYR A 296 14.21 15.52 4.54
C TYR A 296 14.54 16.92 4.04
N ASP A 297 15.83 17.20 3.84
CA ASP A 297 16.24 18.48 3.29
C ASP A 297 15.74 18.69 1.84
N ALA A 298 15.62 19.96 1.44
CA ALA A 298 15.10 20.33 0.12
C ALA A 298 15.95 19.80 -1.05
N GLN A 299 17.26 19.60 -0.85
CA GLN A 299 18.14 19.09 -1.91
C GLN A 299 17.87 17.60 -2.16
N ARG A 300 17.64 16.83 -1.10
CA ARG A 300 17.27 15.42 -1.18
C ARG A 300 15.92 15.27 -1.86
N TRP A 301 14.92 16.07 -1.49
CA TRP A 301 13.63 16.11 -2.18
C TRP A 301 13.78 16.43 -3.67
N SER A 302 14.55 17.47 -4.01
CA SER A 302 14.80 17.85 -5.40
C SER A 302 15.34 16.68 -6.23
N ARG A 303 16.34 15.95 -5.71
CA ARG A 303 16.91 14.79 -6.41
C ARG A 303 15.87 13.69 -6.61
N VAL A 304 15.08 13.41 -5.58
CA VAL A 304 14.10 12.31 -5.58
C VAL A 304 12.96 12.57 -6.54
N ILE A 305 12.46 13.81 -6.63
CA ILE A 305 11.33 14.14 -7.48
C ILE A 305 11.75 14.63 -8.89
N SER A 306 13.04 14.90 -9.12
CA SER A 306 13.54 15.31 -10.44
C SER A 306 13.23 14.35 -11.60
N PRO A 307 13.12 13.01 -11.43
CA PRO A 307 12.82 12.11 -12.55
C PRO A 307 11.40 12.26 -13.13
N PHE A 308 10.45 12.85 -12.39
CA PHE A 308 9.03 12.91 -12.78
C PHE A 308 8.73 14.09 -13.73
N ASN A 309 9.27 14.02 -14.95
CA ASN A 309 9.17 15.12 -15.91
C ASN A 309 7.75 15.44 -16.39
N ASN A 310 6.83 14.46 -16.37
CA ASN A 310 5.44 14.59 -16.81
C ASN A 310 4.43 14.71 -15.66
N LEU A 311 4.91 14.88 -14.43
CA LEU A 311 4.04 14.99 -13.27
C LEU A 311 3.17 16.23 -13.35
N HIS A 312 1.85 16.05 -13.48
CA HIS A 312 0.90 17.15 -13.54
C HIS A 312 0.24 17.44 -12.18
N THR A 313 0.07 16.41 -11.33
CA THR A 313 -0.52 16.53 -10.00
C THR A 313 0.46 16.03 -8.94
N LEU A 314 0.75 16.88 -7.97
CA LEU A 314 1.46 16.50 -6.75
C LEU A 314 0.51 16.68 -5.57
N TYR A 315 0.27 15.61 -4.83
CA TYR A 315 -0.50 15.63 -3.59
C TYR A 315 0.41 15.29 -2.40
N LEU A 316 0.37 16.12 -1.36
CA LEU A 316 1.12 15.96 -0.13
C LEU A 316 0.14 15.68 1.03
N GLU A 317 0.20 14.47 1.57
CA GLU A 317 -0.63 13.94 2.65
C GLU A 317 0.12 14.05 3.98
N ASP A 318 -0.52 14.56 5.03
CA ASP A 318 0.06 14.66 6.39
C ASP A 318 1.46 15.30 6.46
N MET A 319 1.75 16.26 5.57
CA MET A 319 3.04 16.98 5.48
C MET A 319 2.90 18.50 5.71
N PRO A 320 2.47 18.96 6.89
CA PRO A 320 2.15 20.37 7.14
C PRO A 320 3.35 21.32 6.94
N ARG A 321 4.56 20.88 7.29
CA ARG A 321 5.81 21.63 7.13
C ARG A 321 6.86 20.80 6.40
N THR A 322 6.86 20.85 5.08
CA THR A 322 7.77 20.02 4.28
C THR A 322 8.80 20.85 3.49
N PRO A 323 10.12 20.52 3.55
CA PRO A 323 11.13 21.15 2.71
C PRO A 323 10.97 20.77 1.23
N LEU A 324 10.12 19.78 0.90
CA LEU A 324 9.78 19.43 -0.47
C LEU A 324 9.27 20.65 -1.24
N LEU A 325 8.45 21.48 -0.62
CA LEU A 325 7.92 22.70 -1.27
C LEU A 325 9.03 23.69 -1.64
N LEU A 326 10.13 23.74 -0.88
CA LEU A 326 11.30 24.55 -1.20
C LEU A 326 12.08 23.99 -2.39
N SER A 327 12.03 22.66 -2.61
CA SER A 327 12.66 22.01 -3.77
C SER A 327 11.99 22.36 -5.10
N LEU A 328 10.76 22.88 -5.06
CA LEU A 328 10.02 23.37 -6.23
C LEU A 328 10.46 24.78 -6.67
N ASP A 329 11.24 25.48 -5.84
CA ASP A 329 11.86 26.75 -6.21
C ASP A 329 13.13 26.48 -7.03
N SER A 330 13.17 27.04 -8.24
CA SER A 330 14.38 27.12 -9.04
C SER A 330 15.32 28.13 -8.38
N ALA A 331 16.21 27.69 -7.51
CA ALA A 331 17.09 28.60 -6.80
C ALA A 331 17.90 29.49 -7.78
N THR A 332 17.52 30.77 -7.88
CA THR A 332 18.32 32.01 -7.96
C THR A 332 19.60 32.09 -8.82
N SER A 333 19.84 31.17 -9.76
CA SER A 333 20.81 31.39 -10.83
C SER A 333 20.24 32.43 -11.80
N ILE A 334 20.27 33.71 -11.39
CA ILE A 334 19.90 34.86 -12.23
C ILE A 334 20.76 34.91 -13.50
N GLU A 335 21.93 34.25 -13.48
CA GLU A 335 22.93 34.37 -14.53
C GLU A 335 22.83 33.31 -15.64
N ARG A 336 22.09 32.20 -15.46
CA ARG A 336 21.80 31.24 -16.55
C ARG A 336 20.44 30.57 -16.35
N GLN A 337 19.50 30.89 -17.24
CA GLN A 337 18.22 30.20 -17.40
C GLN A 337 18.43 28.82 -18.06
N ASP A 338 19.04 27.89 -17.35
CA ASP A 338 19.00 26.49 -17.78
C ASP A 338 17.63 25.92 -17.40
N PHE A 339 16.74 25.78 -18.39
CA PHE A 339 15.44 25.14 -18.25
C PHE A 339 15.52 23.73 -17.64
N ALA A 340 16.68 23.07 -17.77
CA ALA A 340 16.98 21.78 -17.17
C ALA A 340 17.03 21.79 -15.63
N SER A 341 17.05 22.97 -15.00
CA SER A 341 17.10 23.11 -13.53
C SER A 341 15.73 23.13 -12.84
N ILE A 342 14.63 23.20 -13.61
CA ILE A 342 13.29 23.30 -13.04
C ILE A 342 12.81 21.92 -12.61
N VAL A 343 12.57 21.79 -11.32
CA VAL A 343 12.01 20.58 -10.72
C VAL A 343 10.52 20.51 -11.04
N LEU A 344 10.06 19.36 -11.57
CA LEU A 344 8.68 19.10 -11.98
C LEU A 344 8.13 20.15 -12.96
N PRO A 345 8.68 20.28 -14.17
CA PRO A 345 8.27 21.31 -15.13
C PRO A 345 6.81 21.15 -15.56
N ALA A 346 6.26 19.93 -15.57
CA ALA A 346 4.87 19.68 -15.94
C ALA A 346 3.86 19.95 -14.82
N LEU A 347 4.28 20.28 -13.60
CA LEU A 347 3.38 20.40 -12.45
C LEU A 347 2.35 21.53 -12.65
N ARG A 348 1.06 21.16 -12.66
CA ARG A 348 -0.09 22.07 -12.84
C ARG A 348 -1.01 22.12 -11.63
N PHE A 349 -1.14 21.02 -10.90
CA PHE A 349 -2.00 20.91 -9.74
C PHE A 349 -1.15 20.54 -8.52
N LEU A 350 -1.12 21.45 -7.54
CA LEU A 350 -0.54 21.20 -6.23
C LEU A 350 -1.68 21.04 -5.21
N TRP A 351 -1.78 19.88 -4.58
CA TRP A 351 -2.74 19.61 -3.53
C TRP A 351 -1.99 19.36 -2.24
N LEU A 352 -2.24 20.19 -1.23
CA LEU A 352 -1.70 20.06 0.12
C LEU A 352 -2.85 19.66 1.03
N GLN A 353 -2.77 18.51 1.71
CA GLN A 353 -3.74 18.18 2.75
C GLN A 353 -3.62 19.20 3.89
N GLU A 354 -2.41 19.48 4.32
CA GLU A 354 -2.09 20.46 5.35
C GLU A 354 -1.01 21.43 4.87
N LEU A 355 -1.12 22.70 5.25
CA LEU A 355 -0.10 23.71 5.04
C LEU A 355 0.02 24.55 6.30
N ASP A 356 1.13 24.41 7.02
CA ASP A 356 1.42 25.19 8.21
C ASP A 356 2.41 26.33 7.92
N LEU A 357 1.91 27.55 8.12
CA LEU A 357 2.65 28.80 7.92
C LEU A 357 2.61 29.68 9.18
N THR A 358 2.37 29.08 10.34
CA THR A 358 2.46 29.76 11.64
C THR A 358 3.89 30.25 11.90
N GLU A 359 4.01 31.34 12.65
CA GLU A 359 5.32 31.86 13.05
C GLU A 359 5.89 30.93 14.13
N GLU A 360 7.14 30.52 13.98
CA GLU A 360 7.75 29.57 14.89
C GLU A 360 7.95 30.18 16.27
N SER A 361 7.63 29.41 17.31
CA SER A 361 8.07 29.73 18.65
C SER A 361 9.60 29.66 18.74
N ASP A 362 10.21 30.61 19.44
CA ASP A 362 11.67 30.69 19.64
C ASP A 362 12.26 29.32 20.05
N GLY A 363 12.91 28.62 19.11
CA GLY A 363 13.74 27.44 19.42
C GLY A 363 13.68 26.27 18.45
N GLU A 364 12.64 26.15 17.62
CA GLU A 364 12.54 25.05 16.63
C GLU A 364 13.13 25.47 15.28
N ILE A 365 13.79 24.55 14.58
CA ILE A 365 14.31 24.79 13.24
C ILE A 365 13.16 24.58 12.26
N PRO A 366 12.89 25.51 11.33
CA PRO A 366 11.84 25.35 10.35
C PRO A 366 12.12 24.18 9.42
N GLU A 367 11.26 23.17 9.53
CA GLU A 367 11.20 22.05 8.62
C GLU A 367 10.40 22.39 7.34
N GLY A 368 9.99 23.64 7.11
CA GLY A 368 9.15 23.99 5.96
C GLY A 368 9.33 25.42 5.44
N PRO A 369 8.70 25.75 4.30
CA PRO A 369 8.66 27.12 3.79
C PRO A 369 7.83 28.01 4.71
N ASN A 370 8.36 29.16 5.11
CA ASN A 370 7.52 30.21 5.66
C ASN A 370 6.63 30.85 4.57
N ARG A 371 5.66 31.68 4.98
CA ARG A 371 4.72 32.37 4.09
C ARG A 371 5.40 33.06 2.90
N VAL A 372 6.54 33.72 3.14
CA VAL A 372 7.27 34.48 2.11
C VAL A 372 7.93 33.52 1.12
N GLN A 373 8.57 32.45 1.61
CA GLN A 373 9.20 31.42 0.78
C GLN A 373 8.17 30.69 -0.09
N PHE A 374 7.03 30.28 0.49
CA PHE A 374 5.96 29.61 -0.25
C PHE A 374 5.40 30.50 -1.38
N THR A 375 5.11 31.76 -1.07
CA THR A 375 4.63 32.74 -2.07
C THR A 375 5.67 32.99 -3.17
N ARG A 376 6.95 33.09 -2.78
CA ARG A 376 8.06 33.31 -3.70
C ARG A 376 8.24 32.13 -4.66
N MET A 377 8.15 30.90 -4.16
CA MET A 377 8.24 29.68 -4.96
C MET A 377 7.17 29.67 -6.07
N LEU A 378 5.91 29.91 -5.75
CA LEU A 378 4.83 29.95 -6.75
C LEU A 378 5.02 31.09 -7.78
N LEU A 379 5.47 32.26 -7.32
CA LEU A 379 5.75 33.40 -8.19
C LEU A 379 6.93 33.13 -9.14
N SER A 380 8.00 32.53 -8.61
CA SER A 380 9.21 32.12 -9.33
C SER A 380 8.83 31.20 -10.50
N ARG A 381 8.07 30.14 -10.22
CA ARG A 381 7.54 29.21 -11.23
C ARG A 381 6.70 29.89 -12.31
N LYS A 382 5.79 30.79 -11.91
CA LYS A 382 4.97 31.58 -12.85
C LYS A 382 5.83 32.45 -13.77
N GLN A 383 6.85 33.11 -13.22
CA GLN A 383 7.75 33.99 -13.99
C GLN A 383 8.60 33.20 -14.99
N GLN A 384 8.88 31.93 -14.72
CA GLN A 384 9.65 31.05 -15.59
C GLN A 384 8.81 30.32 -16.66
N GLY A 385 7.49 30.51 -16.66
CA GLY A 385 6.60 29.87 -17.62
C GLY A 385 6.13 28.46 -17.22
N PHE A 386 6.32 28.05 -15.97
CA PHE A 386 5.86 26.76 -15.43
C PHE A 386 4.88 26.96 -14.25
N PRO A 387 3.79 27.73 -14.44
CA PRO A 387 2.89 28.09 -13.35
C PRO A 387 2.15 26.86 -12.81
N VAL A 388 1.96 26.84 -11.49
CA VAL A 388 0.89 26.05 -10.88
C VAL A 388 -0.44 26.68 -11.29
N HIS A 389 -1.33 25.90 -11.88
CA HIS A 389 -2.64 26.35 -12.36
C HIS A 389 -3.73 26.19 -11.30
N HIS A 390 -3.62 25.14 -10.49
CA HIS A 390 -4.53 24.83 -9.41
C HIS A 390 -3.73 24.57 -8.13
N LEU A 391 -4.08 25.29 -7.06
CA LEU A 391 -3.60 25.02 -5.71
C LEU A 391 -4.81 24.67 -4.83
N ARG A 392 -4.79 23.50 -4.20
CA ARG A 392 -5.76 23.12 -3.18
C ARG A 392 -5.05 22.95 -1.83
N ILE A 393 -5.65 23.51 -0.79
CA ILE A 393 -5.20 23.38 0.60
C ILE A 393 -6.37 22.80 1.40
N GLY A 394 -6.22 21.63 2.00
CA GLY A 394 -7.22 21.08 2.92
C GLY A 394 -7.29 21.93 4.19
N GLU A 395 -6.19 21.99 4.92
CA GLU A 395 -6.07 22.70 6.19
C GLU A 395 -4.93 23.72 6.14
N LEU A 396 -5.26 24.99 6.33
CA LEU A 396 -4.29 26.09 6.41
C LEU A 396 -4.09 26.51 7.86
N TYR A 397 -2.94 26.22 8.44
CA TYR A 397 -2.57 26.67 9.79
C TYR A 397 -1.94 28.06 9.73
N MET A 398 -2.71 29.08 10.10
CA MET A 398 -2.32 30.51 10.09
C MET A 398 -3.35 31.34 10.88
N ASP A 399 -2.96 32.52 11.38
CA ASP A 399 -3.93 33.53 11.83
C ASP A 399 -5.01 33.78 10.77
N THR A 400 -6.28 33.62 11.14
CA THR A 400 -7.41 33.67 10.21
C THR A 400 -7.51 35.01 9.50
N LYS A 401 -7.29 36.12 10.23
CA LYS A 401 -7.37 37.47 9.64
C LYS A 401 -6.27 37.66 8.60
N LEU A 402 -5.07 37.19 8.88
CA LEU A 402 -3.93 37.25 7.99
C LEU A 402 -4.14 36.38 6.75
N ALA A 403 -4.66 35.17 6.94
CA ALA A 403 -4.97 34.23 5.86
C ALA A 403 -5.97 34.84 4.86
N GLU A 404 -7.11 35.33 5.36
CA GLU A 404 -8.19 35.87 4.55
C GLU A 404 -7.86 37.23 3.91
N LYS A 405 -7.24 38.14 4.67
CA LYS A 405 -7.05 39.52 4.20
C LYS A 405 -5.80 39.73 3.36
N SER A 406 -4.81 38.85 3.47
CA SER A 406 -3.49 39.07 2.86
C SER A 406 -3.00 37.86 2.09
N PHE A 407 -2.88 36.70 2.74
CA PHE A 407 -2.23 35.54 2.13
C PHE A 407 -3.02 34.97 0.95
N LEU A 408 -4.25 34.50 1.16
CA LEU A 408 -5.06 33.89 0.10
C LEU A 408 -5.32 34.84 -1.09
N PRO A 409 -5.65 36.13 -0.89
CA PRO A 409 -5.74 37.08 -2.01
C PRO A 409 -4.45 37.19 -2.83
N ARG A 410 -3.29 37.20 -2.18
CA ARG A 410 -1.99 37.25 -2.86
C ARG A 410 -1.70 35.98 -3.64
N ILE A 411 -2.02 34.82 -3.08
CA ILE A 411 -1.86 33.53 -3.76
C ILE A 411 -2.79 33.44 -4.98
N ARG A 412 -4.04 33.90 -4.88
CA ARG A 412 -4.99 33.99 -6.02
C ARG A 412 -4.54 34.92 -7.15
N ALA A 413 -3.68 35.91 -6.85
CA ALA A 413 -3.07 36.74 -7.89
C ALA A 413 -1.94 35.99 -8.65
N ILE A 414 -1.39 34.94 -8.06
CA ILE A 414 -0.32 34.13 -8.62
C ILE A 414 -0.91 32.90 -9.34
N VAL A 415 -1.72 32.11 -8.64
CA VAL A 415 -2.32 30.85 -9.09
C VAL A 415 -3.77 31.08 -9.53
N PRO A 416 -4.17 30.68 -10.75
CA PRO A 416 -5.52 30.88 -11.29
C PRO A 416 -6.66 30.34 -10.43
N LEU A 417 -6.53 29.12 -9.92
CA LEU A 417 -7.52 28.47 -9.06
C LEU A 417 -6.90 28.14 -7.71
N VAL A 418 -7.50 28.68 -6.63
CA VAL A 418 -7.05 28.46 -5.25
C VAL A 418 -8.24 28.03 -4.40
N GLU A 419 -8.18 26.79 -3.93
CA GLU A 419 -9.12 26.18 -3.00
C GLU A 419 -8.47 26.07 -1.61
N CYS A 420 -9.23 26.41 -0.58
CA CYS A 420 -8.80 26.31 0.82
C CYS A 420 -10.02 25.83 1.61
N ASP A 421 -10.00 24.58 2.08
CA ASP A 421 -11.19 23.96 2.67
C ASP A 421 -11.40 24.49 4.10
N THR A 422 -10.34 24.54 4.91
CA THR A 422 -10.39 24.98 6.31
C THR A 422 -9.19 25.87 6.67
N ILE A 423 -9.42 26.91 7.50
CA ILE A 423 -8.35 27.73 8.11
C ILE A 423 -8.33 27.44 9.61
N ILE A 424 -7.21 26.97 10.13
CA ILE A 424 -7.02 26.60 11.53
C ILE A 424 -6.17 27.68 12.21
N PRO A 425 -6.72 28.42 13.20
CA PRO A 425 -5.96 29.44 13.92
C PRO A 425 -4.92 28.79 14.84
N ASP A 426 -3.79 29.47 15.03
CA ASP A 426 -2.72 29.01 15.91
C ASP A 426 -3.22 28.84 17.35
N LYS A 427 -3.15 27.60 17.86
CA LYS A 427 -3.58 27.22 19.20
C LYS A 427 -2.81 27.96 20.30
N HIS A 428 -1.61 28.47 20.02
CA HIS A 428 -0.74 29.09 21.02
C HIS A 428 -1.14 30.53 21.38
N SER A 429 -2.06 31.13 20.62
CA SER A 429 -2.48 32.52 20.85
C SER A 429 -3.44 32.72 22.04
N GLY A 430 -3.92 31.65 22.68
CA GLY A 430 -5.05 31.69 23.63
C GLY A 430 -4.74 31.64 25.14
N ASN A 431 -3.54 31.31 25.59
CA ASN A 431 -3.25 31.09 27.02
C ASN A 431 -2.61 32.29 27.74
N GLY A 432 -2.66 33.49 27.16
CA GLY A 432 -1.95 34.68 27.64
C GLY A 432 -2.80 35.86 28.10
N SER A 433 -4.05 35.67 28.53
CA SER A 433 -4.93 36.77 28.99
C SER A 433 -5.32 36.69 30.46
#